data_AF-A0A7J5XZ39-F1
#
_entry.id   AF-A0A7J5XZ39-F1
#
_cell.length_a   1.000
_cell.length_b   1.000
_cell.length_c   1.000
_cell.angle_alpha   90.00
_cell.angle_beta   90.00
_cell.angle_gamma   90.00
#
_symmetry.space_group_name_H-M   'P 1'
#
loop_
_entity.id
_entity.type
_entity.pdbx_description
1 polymer ?
#
loop_
_entity_poly.entity_id
_entity_poly.type
_entity_poly.pdbx_seq_one_letter_code
_entity_poly.pdbx_strand_id
1 'polypeptide(L)'
;MSIKFRNPCDWLDKGQIFPTASLTSVLGIISVTESFLQYVSTQEREILELALKSFNSVEKDDLLDVLDAHDCQMLATEGNIAGLVSQLGHKSLIQTPMFVIDCWKPILKTLADTLYPQTLVEIVEERIPTPNRVKDLLEYPKEMTAPLNTVARHLRKYIGESDNTTLKAFPVLHRG
;
A
#
# COMPACT_ATOMS: atom_id res chain seq x y z
N MET A 1 -2.95 10.88 -24.48
CA MET A 1 -4.19 11.17 -23.72
C MET A 1 -3.76 11.57 -22.32
N SER A 2 -3.68 12.87 -22.03
CA SER A 2 -3.23 13.33 -20.71
C SER A 2 -4.37 13.18 -19.70
N ILE A 3 -4.26 12.19 -18.83
CA ILE A 3 -5.18 12.01 -17.71
C ILE A 3 -4.86 13.12 -16.71
N LYS A 4 -5.71 14.16 -16.66
CA LYS A 4 -5.66 15.16 -15.60
C LYS A 4 -6.18 14.51 -14.33
N PHE A 5 -5.28 14.22 -13.39
CA PHE A 5 -5.66 13.85 -12.04
C PHE A 5 -6.34 15.05 -11.39
N ARG A 6 -7.56 14.84 -10.91
CA ARG A 6 -8.35 15.86 -10.19
C ARG A 6 -7.75 15.99 -8.78
N ASN A 7 -7.62 17.21 -8.26
CA ASN A 7 -6.99 17.44 -6.96
C ASN A 7 -7.80 16.76 -5.84
N PRO A 8 -7.15 16.03 -4.91
CA PRO A 8 -7.83 15.36 -3.79
C PRO A 8 -8.64 16.32 -2.89
N CYS A 9 -8.27 17.61 -2.85
CA CYS A 9 -8.91 18.61 -2.02
C CYS A 9 -10.30 19.06 -2.52
N ASP A 10 -10.65 18.81 -3.80
CA ASP A 10 -11.93 19.26 -4.38
C ASP A 10 -13.17 18.58 -3.75
N TRP A 11 -12.97 17.53 -2.95
CA TRP A 11 -14.03 16.74 -2.31
C TRP A 11 -14.38 17.23 -0.90
N LEU A 12 -13.44 17.87 -0.20
CA LEU A 12 -13.69 18.44 1.14
C LEU A 12 -14.70 19.59 1.10
N ASP A 13 -14.71 20.37 0.01
CA ASP A 13 -15.63 21.49 -0.18
C ASP A 13 -17.08 21.09 -0.52
N LYS A 14 -17.34 19.84 -0.92
CA LYS A 14 -18.66 19.44 -1.45
C LYS A 14 -19.60 18.78 -0.44
N GLY A 15 -19.20 18.60 0.81
CA GLY A 15 -20.08 18.07 1.86
C GLY A 15 -20.71 16.71 1.51
N GLN A 16 -20.14 15.96 0.56
CA GLN A 16 -20.66 14.66 0.17
C GLN A 16 -20.17 13.61 1.16
N ILE A 17 -20.99 13.36 2.18
CA ILE A 17 -20.85 12.22 3.07
C ILE A 17 -21.21 10.98 2.26
N PHE A 18 -20.22 10.20 1.85
CA PHE A 18 -20.45 8.91 1.20
C PHE A 18 -21.07 7.92 2.20
N PRO A 19 -21.97 7.01 1.75
CA PRO A 19 -22.49 5.96 2.60
C PRO A 19 -21.35 5.01 3.01
N THR A 20 -20.85 5.17 4.23
CA THR A 20 -19.78 4.36 4.84
C THR A 20 -20.19 2.90 5.09
N ALA A 21 -21.44 2.54 4.82
CA ALA A 21 -22.05 1.27 5.19
C ALA A 21 -21.49 0.03 4.46
N SER A 22 -20.77 0.20 3.35
CA SER A 22 -20.35 -0.96 2.53
C SER A 22 -18.93 -1.48 2.81
N LEU A 23 -18.10 -0.77 3.58
CA LEU A 23 -16.72 -1.19 3.88
C LEU A 23 -16.51 -1.61 5.34
N THR A 24 -17.40 -1.18 6.25
CA THR A 24 -17.40 -1.65 7.64
C THR A 24 -17.73 -3.14 7.75
N SER A 25 -18.45 -3.71 6.78
CA SER A 25 -18.77 -5.14 6.74
C SER A 25 -17.60 -6.04 6.30
N VAL A 26 -16.61 -5.50 5.58
CA VAL A 26 -15.46 -6.26 5.06
C VAL A 26 -14.29 -6.27 6.05
N LEU A 27 -14.17 -5.24 6.90
CA LEU A 27 -13.04 -5.08 7.84
C LEU A 27 -13.26 -5.67 9.24
N GLY A 28 -14.37 -6.35 9.49
CA GLY A 28 -14.59 -7.15 10.71
C GLY A 28 -14.39 -6.40 12.03
N ILE A 29 -15.48 -5.85 12.59
CA ILE A 29 -15.66 -5.48 14.02
C ILE A 29 -14.72 -4.39 14.61
N ILE A 30 -13.61 -4.03 13.98
CA ILE A 30 -12.67 -3.02 14.49
C ILE A 30 -13.14 -1.61 14.13
N SER A 31 -13.06 -0.66 15.07
CA SER A 31 -13.40 0.75 14.81
C SER A 31 -12.43 1.38 13.80
N VAL A 32 -12.90 2.35 13.00
CA VAL A 32 -12.05 3.05 12.02
C VAL A 32 -10.84 3.71 12.71
N THR A 33 -11.02 4.18 13.94
CA THR A 33 -9.96 4.73 14.77
C THR A 33 -8.89 3.68 15.08
N GLU A 34 -9.27 2.49 15.56
CA GLU A 34 -8.32 1.41 15.85
C GLU A 34 -7.57 0.96 14.60
N SER A 35 -8.27 0.85 13.47
CA SER A 35 -7.66 0.51 12.19
C SER A 35 -6.67 1.59 11.74
N PHE A 36 -6.99 2.86 11.96
CA PHE A 36 -6.09 3.96 11.63
C PHE A 36 -4.85 3.98 12.52
N LEU A 37 -5.00 3.72 13.82
CA LEU A 37 -3.87 3.58 14.73
C LEU A 37 -2.92 2.43 14.32
N GLN A 38 -3.45 1.35 13.74
CA GLN A 38 -2.62 0.27 13.18
C GLN A 38 -2.01 0.58 11.81
N TYR A 39 -2.55 1.56 11.09
CA TYR A 39 -2.10 1.98 9.77
C TYR A 39 -0.90 2.94 9.82
N VAL A 40 -0.90 3.86 10.78
CA VAL A 40 0.19 4.83 10.97
C VAL A 40 1.46 4.15 11.52
N SER A 41 2.59 4.87 11.49
CA SER A 41 3.84 4.39 12.07
C SER A 41 3.72 4.18 13.58
N THR A 42 4.59 3.34 14.15
CA THR A 42 4.62 3.09 15.60
C THR A 42 4.75 4.38 16.41
N GLN A 43 5.58 5.32 15.96
CA GLN A 43 5.80 6.60 16.63
C GLN A 43 4.54 7.48 16.59
N GLU A 44 3.92 7.62 15.41
CA GLU A 44 2.66 8.37 15.26
C GLU A 44 1.55 7.76 16.12
N ARG A 45 1.44 6.42 16.13
CA ARG A 45 0.46 5.70 16.95
C ARG A 45 0.61 6.04 18.43
N GLU A 46 1.82 5.99 18.96
CA GLU A 46 2.07 6.29 20.39
C GLU A 46 1.63 7.71 20.77
N ILE A 47 1.93 8.69 19.91
CA ILE A 47 1.52 10.09 20.08
C ILE A 47 -0.01 10.21 20.06
N LEU A 48 -0.66 9.60 19.06
CA LEU A 48 -2.13 9.65 18.91
C LEU A 48 -2.85 8.92 20.06
N GLU A 49 -2.37 7.76 20.49
CA GLU A 49 -2.92 7.02 21.64
C GLU A 49 -2.78 7.83 22.94
N LEU A 50 -1.64 8.49 23.15
CA LEU A 50 -1.45 9.37 24.29
C LEU A 50 -2.40 10.57 24.21
N ALA A 51 -2.54 11.21 23.05
CA ALA A 51 -3.44 12.35 22.86
C ALA A 51 -4.92 11.98 23.06
N LEU A 52 -5.33 10.78 22.65
CA LEU A 52 -6.68 10.24 22.86
C LEU A 52 -6.96 9.92 24.35
N LYS A 53 -5.95 9.47 25.08
CA LYS A 53 -6.08 9.11 26.50
C LYS A 53 -5.96 10.31 27.43
N SER A 54 -5.01 11.20 27.16
CA SER A 54 -4.66 12.37 27.95
C SER A 54 -4.05 13.45 27.05
N PHE A 55 -4.92 14.24 26.42
CA PHE A 55 -4.51 15.29 25.47
C PHE A 55 -3.49 16.26 26.04
N ASN A 56 -3.59 16.62 27.33
CA ASN A 56 -2.68 17.58 27.96
C ASN A 56 -1.29 16.99 28.29
N SER A 57 -1.09 15.67 28.12
CA SER A 57 0.17 14.99 28.40
C SER A 57 1.04 14.76 27.17
N VAL A 58 0.51 15.02 25.97
CA VAL A 58 1.25 14.90 24.71
C VAL A 58 2.08 16.16 24.45
N GLU A 59 3.26 16.00 23.87
CA GLU A 59 4.02 17.11 23.33
C GLU A 59 3.25 17.69 22.13
N LYS A 60 3.09 19.01 22.09
CA LYS A 60 2.16 19.67 21.16
C LYS A 60 2.72 19.76 19.76
N ASP A 61 4.01 20.05 19.62
CA ASP A 61 4.66 20.14 18.32
C ASP A 61 4.70 18.74 17.68
N ASP A 62 5.01 17.70 18.45
CA ASP A 62 4.93 16.30 18.02
C ASP A 62 3.52 15.93 17.52
N LEU A 63 2.47 16.29 18.28
CA LEU A 63 1.09 16.03 17.84
C LEU A 63 0.73 16.82 16.57
N LEU A 64 1.16 18.08 16.45
CA LEU A 64 0.91 18.90 15.27
C LEU A 64 1.61 18.32 14.03
N ASP A 65 2.85 17.86 14.17
CA ASP A 65 3.60 17.22 13.09
C ASP A 65 2.89 15.96 12.59
N VAL A 66 2.38 15.11 13.50
CA VAL A 66 1.60 13.93 13.13
C VAL A 66 0.31 14.30 12.40
N LEU A 67 -0.40 15.33 12.87
CA LEU A 67 -1.66 15.77 12.27
C LEU A 67 -1.41 16.40 10.88
N ASP A 68 -0.37 17.21 10.73
CA ASP A 68 0.02 17.83 9.46
C ASP A 68 0.46 16.79 8.42
N ALA A 69 1.18 15.74 8.84
CA ALA A 69 1.56 14.62 7.99
C ALA A 69 0.36 13.87 7.35
N HIS A 70 -0.84 14.02 7.93
CA HIS A 70 -2.10 13.47 7.41
C HIS A 70 -3.04 14.53 6.78
N ASP A 71 -2.49 15.72 6.47
CA ASP A 71 -3.17 16.93 6.00
C ASP A 71 -4.35 17.36 6.90
N CYS A 72 -4.21 17.25 8.21
CA CYS A 72 -5.21 17.78 9.14
C CYS A 72 -5.05 19.31 9.26
N GLN A 73 -5.99 20.06 8.70
CA GLN A 73 -5.99 21.53 8.80
C GLN A 73 -6.72 22.06 10.04
N MET A 74 -7.30 21.17 10.86
CA MET A 74 -8.07 21.57 12.05
C MET A 74 -7.18 21.51 13.28
N LEU A 75 -7.25 22.56 14.10
CA LEU A 75 -6.53 22.61 15.37
C LEU A 75 -7.10 21.57 16.35
N ALA A 76 -6.24 20.70 16.86
CA ALA A 76 -6.62 19.72 17.85
C ALA A 76 -6.84 20.34 19.23
N THR A 77 -7.85 19.81 19.91
CA THR A 77 -8.25 20.14 21.27
C THR A 77 -8.68 18.87 21.98
N GLU A 78 -8.69 18.88 23.31
CA GLU A 78 -9.15 17.74 24.12
C GLU A 78 -10.58 17.30 23.75
N GLY A 79 -11.45 18.23 23.35
CA GLY A 79 -12.83 17.93 22.98
C GLY A 79 -13.02 17.37 21.55
N ASN A 80 -12.06 17.56 20.64
CA ASN A 80 -12.21 17.16 19.23
C ASN A 80 -11.24 16.08 18.77
N ILE A 81 -10.18 15.76 19.53
CA ILE A 81 -9.11 14.85 19.11
C ILE A 81 -9.63 13.48 18.68
N ALA A 82 -10.56 12.89 19.42
CA ALA A 82 -11.17 11.60 19.06
C ALA A 82 -11.91 11.65 17.72
N GLY A 83 -12.63 12.75 17.47
CA GLY A 83 -13.30 12.99 16.19
C GLY A 83 -12.31 13.19 15.06
N LEU A 84 -11.22 13.94 15.28
CA LEU A 84 -10.17 14.16 14.29
C LEU A 84 -9.49 12.86 13.88
N VAL A 85 -9.05 12.04 14.82
CA VAL A 85 -8.41 10.75 14.52
C VAL A 85 -9.35 9.83 13.74
N SER A 86 -10.63 9.80 14.11
CA SER A 86 -11.65 9.05 13.36
C SER A 86 -11.81 9.57 11.92
N GLN A 87 -11.86 10.90 11.72
CA GLN A 87 -11.94 11.52 10.40
C GLN A 87 -10.71 11.23 9.54
N LEU A 88 -9.51 11.31 10.11
CA LEU A 88 -8.27 10.94 9.42
C LEU A 88 -8.27 9.48 9.01
N GLY A 89 -8.75 8.58 9.88
CA GLY A 89 -8.97 7.18 9.54
C GLY A 89 -9.93 7.00 8.37
N HIS A 90 -11.07 7.68 8.39
CA HIS A 90 -12.03 7.64 7.28
C HIS A 90 -11.43 8.17 5.97
N LYS A 91 -10.70 9.29 6.01
CA LYS A 91 -10.03 9.87 4.84
C LYS A 91 -9.02 8.88 4.26
N SER A 92 -8.10 8.40 5.08
CA SER A 92 -6.96 7.58 4.66
C SER A 92 -7.34 6.15 4.27
N LEU A 93 -8.22 5.50 5.03
CA LEU A 93 -8.53 4.08 4.85
C LEU A 93 -9.74 3.82 3.96
N ILE A 94 -10.63 4.80 3.78
CA ILE A 94 -11.87 4.62 3.02
C ILE A 94 -11.92 5.56 1.82
N GLN A 95 -11.82 6.87 2.03
CA GLN A 95 -12.05 7.84 0.97
C GLN A 95 -10.95 7.82 -0.09
N THR A 96 -9.68 7.83 0.32
CA THR A 96 -8.54 7.81 -0.62
C THR A 96 -8.51 6.52 -1.46
N PRO A 97 -8.63 5.31 -0.89
CA PRO A 97 -8.72 4.09 -1.68
C PRO A 97 -9.93 4.06 -2.60
N MET A 98 -11.10 4.54 -2.15
CA MET A 98 -12.30 4.61 -2.99
C MET A 98 -12.11 5.55 -4.18
N PHE A 99 -11.48 6.72 -3.96
CA PHE A 99 -11.13 7.64 -5.05
C PHE A 99 -10.20 6.99 -6.07
N VAL A 100 -9.18 6.26 -5.61
CA VAL A 100 -8.29 5.51 -6.50
C VAL A 100 -9.09 4.48 -7.30
N ILE A 101 -9.95 3.69 -6.65
CA ILE A 101 -10.81 2.70 -7.31
C ILE A 101 -11.66 3.37 -8.40
N ASP A 102 -12.32 4.49 -8.09
CA ASP A 102 -13.18 5.20 -9.04
C ASP A 102 -12.41 5.77 -10.24
N CYS A 103 -11.18 6.27 -10.02
CA CYS A 103 -10.31 6.73 -11.10
C CYS A 103 -9.90 5.58 -12.05
N TRP A 104 -9.63 4.40 -11.49
CA TRP A 104 -9.20 3.23 -12.25
C TRP A 104 -10.35 2.43 -12.86
N LYS A 105 -11.55 2.49 -12.27
CA LYS A 105 -12.74 1.77 -12.72
C LYS A 105 -13.03 1.87 -14.23
N PRO A 106 -13.03 3.04 -14.90
CA PRO A 106 -13.28 3.09 -16.34
C PRO A 106 -12.17 2.42 -17.18
N ILE A 107 -10.93 2.50 -16.72
CA ILE A 107 -9.77 1.86 -17.38
C ILE A 107 -9.92 0.33 -17.26
N LEU A 108 -10.16 -0.13 -16.03
CA LEU A 108 -10.34 -1.54 -15.72
C LEU A 108 -11.59 -2.12 -16.35
N LYS A 109 -12.67 -1.34 -16.55
CA LYS A 109 -13.87 -1.81 -17.24
C LYS A 109 -13.57 -2.22 -18.69
N THR A 110 -12.77 -1.42 -19.39
CA THR A 110 -12.33 -1.75 -20.76
C THR A 110 -11.50 -3.03 -20.79
N LEU A 111 -10.66 -3.24 -19.77
CA LEU A 111 -9.90 -4.48 -19.60
C LEU A 111 -10.81 -5.66 -19.20
N ALA A 112 -11.82 -5.46 -18.35
CA ALA A 112 -12.73 -6.52 -17.92
C ALA A 112 -13.57 -7.10 -19.07
N ASP A 113 -13.85 -6.30 -20.10
CA ASP A 113 -14.51 -6.77 -21.32
C ASP A 113 -13.60 -7.70 -22.17
N THR A 114 -12.28 -7.73 -21.92
CA THR A 114 -11.28 -8.45 -22.72
C THR A 114 -10.44 -9.46 -21.93
N LEU A 115 -10.31 -9.28 -20.62
CA LEU A 115 -9.49 -10.08 -19.73
C LEU A 115 -10.37 -10.55 -18.56
N TYR A 116 -10.46 -11.86 -18.40
CA TYR A 116 -11.15 -12.45 -17.27
C TYR A 116 -10.36 -12.13 -15.98
N PRO A 117 -11.03 -11.87 -14.84
CA PRO A 117 -10.34 -11.54 -13.58
C PRO A 117 -9.25 -12.54 -13.18
N GLN A 118 -9.48 -13.83 -13.45
CA GLN A 118 -8.50 -14.89 -13.17
C GLN A 118 -7.21 -14.71 -13.99
N THR A 119 -7.31 -14.30 -15.25
CA THR A 119 -6.15 -14.04 -16.12
C THR A 119 -5.33 -12.86 -15.60
N LEU A 120 -5.97 -11.84 -15.02
CA LEU A 120 -5.25 -10.74 -14.37
C LEU A 120 -4.47 -11.20 -13.15
N VAL A 121 -5.07 -12.07 -12.33
CA VAL A 121 -4.38 -12.70 -11.18
C VAL A 121 -3.17 -13.49 -11.67
N GLU A 122 -3.35 -14.34 -12.68
CA GLU A 122 -2.26 -15.11 -13.29
C GLU A 122 -1.14 -14.23 -13.82
N ILE A 123 -1.45 -13.14 -14.55
CA ILE A 123 -0.44 -12.20 -15.05
C ILE A 123 0.34 -11.56 -13.90
N VAL A 124 -0.35 -11.12 -12.84
CA VAL A 124 0.31 -10.50 -11.68
C VAL A 124 1.18 -11.52 -10.96
N GLU A 125 0.65 -12.72 -10.71
CA GLU A 125 1.37 -13.81 -10.06
C GLU A 125 2.58 -14.25 -10.89
N GLU A 126 2.48 -14.32 -12.23
CA GLU A 126 3.57 -14.60 -13.16
C GLU A 126 4.73 -13.62 -13.05
N ARG A 127 4.44 -12.36 -12.72
CA ARG A 127 5.44 -11.30 -12.58
C ARG A 127 6.12 -11.31 -11.21
N ILE A 128 5.65 -12.10 -10.25
CA ILE A 128 6.33 -12.27 -8.96
C ILE A 128 7.59 -13.13 -9.18
N PRO A 129 8.80 -12.61 -8.89
CA PRO A 129 10.02 -13.41 -9.02
C PRO A 129 10.02 -14.51 -7.95
N THR A 130 10.21 -15.75 -8.40
CA THR A 130 10.41 -16.91 -7.52
C THR A 130 11.80 -17.49 -7.78
N PRO A 131 12.39 -18.26 -6.84
CA PRO A 131 13.69 -18.86 -7.06
C PRO A 131 13.80 -19.66 -8.36
N ASN A 132 12.74 -20.40 -8.71
CA ASN A 132 12.70 -21.19 -9.94
C ASN A 132 12.66 -20.28 -11.17
N ARG A 133 11.80 -19.26 -11.17
CA ARG A 133 11.72 -18.30 -12.29
C ARG A 133 13.05 -17.57 -12.51
N VAL A 134 13.72 -17.14 -11.45
CA VAL A 134 15.03 -16.47 -11.56
C VAL A 134 16.08 -17.44 -12.10
N LYS A 135 16.11 -18.69 -11.63
CA LYS A 135 17.03 -19.73 -12.14
C LYS A 135 16.80 -20.05 -13.62
N ASP A 136 15.54 -20.06 -14.05
CA ASP A 136 15.15 -20.36 -15.43
C ASP A 136 15.50 -19.22 -16.40
N LEU A 137 15.73 -18.00 -15.89
CA LEU A 137 16.22 -16.86 -16.65
C LEU A 137 17.74 -16.81 -16.76
N LEU A 138 18.48 -17.68 -16.05
CA LEU A 138 19.94 -17.72 -16.13
C LEU A 138 20.38 -18.37 -17.44
N GLU A 139 20.98 -17.56 -18.32
CA GLU A 139 21.66 -18.04 -19.50
C GLU A 139 23.12 -18.36 -19.19
N TYR A 140 23.58 -19.53 -19.67
CA TYR A 140 24.95 -19.97 -19.50
C TYR A 140 25.65 -20.06 -20.86
N PRO A 141 26.98 -19.88 -20.92
CA PRO A 141 27.76 -20.10 -22.13
C PRO A 141 27.56 -21.52 -22.67
N LYS A 142 27.67 -21.69 -24.00
CA LYS A 142 27.57 -23.01 -24.65
C LYS A 142 28.63 -23.99 -24.15
N GLU A 143 29.83 -23.50 -23.89
CA GLU A 143 30.93 -24.28 -23.34
C GLU A 143 31.09 -24.01 -21.85
N MET A 144 30.90 -25.05 -21.03
CA MET A 144 30.95 -24.95 -19.58
C MET A 144 32.13 -25.73 -19.02
N THR A 145 33.16 -25.02 -18.57
CA THR A 145 34.31 -25.61 -17.88
C THR A 145 33.93 -26.08 -16.46
N ALA A 146 34.75 -26.94 -15.84
CA ALA A 146 34.50 -27.41 -14.46
C ALA A 146 34.40 -26.27 -13.41
N PRO A 147 35.26 -25.23 -13.45
CA PRO A 147 35.09 -24.06 -12.60
C PRO A 147 33.77 -23.32 -12.83
N LEU A 148 33.39 -23.10 -14.10
CA LEU A 148 32.12 -22.42 -14.45
C LEU A 148 30.90 -23.20 -13.97
N ASN A 149 30.90 -24.52 -14.10
CA ASN A 149 29.85 -25.39 -13.55
C ASN A 149 29.73 -25.25 -12.03
N THR A 150 30.87 -25.14 -11.34
CA THR A 150 30.89 -24.97 -9.88
C THR A 150 30.28 -23.63 -9.48
N VAL A 151 30.65 -22.54 -10.16
CA VAL A 151 30.09 -21.19 -9.94
C VAL A 151 28.58 -21.18 -10.24
N ALA A 152 28.15 -21.77 -11.36
CA ALA A 152 26.75 -21.88 -11.72
C ALA A 152 25.91 -22.59 -10.65
N ARG A 153 26.45 -23.67 -10.09
CA ARG A 153 25.82 -24.41 -8.99
C ARG A 153 25.68 -23.57 -7.72
N HIS A 154 26.73 -22.86 -7.33
CA HIS A 154 26.68 -21.97 -6.16
C HIS A 154 25.67 -20.83 -6.36
N LEU A 155 25.64 -20.22 -7.54
CA LEU A 155 24.66 -19.19 -7.89
C LEU A 155 23.22 -19.71 -7.80
N ARG A 156 22.93 -20.87 -8.39
CA ARG A 156 21.60 -21.48 -8.30
C ARG A 156 21.23 -21.82 -6.86
N LYS A 157 22.18 -22.27 -6.04
CA LYS A 157 21.93 -22.52 -4.61
C LYS A 157 21.56 -21.23 -3.88
N TYR A 158 22.35 -20.18 -4.06
CA TYR A 158 22.09 -18.86 -3.47
C TYR A 158 20.71 -18.32 -3.83
N ILE A 159 20.32 -18.37 -5.10
CA ILE A 159 18.97 -17.96 -5.54
C ILE A 159 17.88 -18.82 -4.89
N GLY A 160 18.13 -20.11 -4.71
CA GLY A 160 17.21 -21.03 -4.01
C GLY A 160 16.97 -20.69 -2.55
N GLU A 161 17.96 -20.08 -1.89
CA GLU A 161 17.97 -19.75 -0.46
C GLU A 161 17.68 -18.26 -0.20
N SER A 162 17.50 -17.47 -1.26
CA SER A 162 17.24 -16.03 -1.18
C SER A 162 15.81 -15.71 -0.74
N ASP A 163 15.65 -14.63 0.03
CA ASP A 163 14.33 -14.13 0.42
C ASP A 163 13.65 -13.33 -0.71
N ASN A 164 12.37 -13.01 -0.51
CA ASN A 164 11.58 -12.27 -1.50
C ASN A 164 12.16 -10.88 -1.80
N THR A 165 12.81 -10.23 -0.84
CA THR A 165 13.43 -8.91 -1.02
C THR A 165 14.60 -8.99 -1.98
N THR A 166 15.48 -9.98 -1.77
CA THR A 166 16.63 -10.26 -2.62
C THR A 166 16.20 -10.72 -4.01
N LEU A 167 15.17 -11.58 -4.11
CA LEU A 167 14.64 -12.04 -5.39
C LEU A 167 14.06 -10.90 -6.24
N LYS A 168 13.40 -9.91 -5.61
CA LYS A 168 12.88 -8.72 -6.28
C LYS A 168 13.97 -7.79 -6.83
N ALA A 169 15.20 -7.89 -6.31
CA ALA A 169 16.33 -7.12 -6.82
C ALA A 169 16.93 -7.70 -8.11
N PHE A 170 16.64 -8.97 -8.45
CA PHE A 170 17.04 -9.51 -9.74
C PHE A 170 16.23 -8.83 -10.85
N PRO A 171 16.88 -8.28 -11.90
CA PRO A 171 16.16 -7.67 -13.00
C PRO A 171 15.32 -8.74 -13.71
N VAL A 172 14.00 -8.65 -13.56
CA VAL A 172 13.07 -9.46 -14.35
C VAL A 172 13.09 -8.88 -15.76
N LEU A 173 14.04 -9.33 -16.57
CA LEU A 173 14.11 -8.95 -17.98
C LEU A 173 12.81 -9.40 -18.65
N HIS A 174 12.11 -8.44 -19.26
CA HIS A 174 10.92 -8.70 -20.05
C HIS A 174 11.27 -9.74 -21.11
N ARG A 175 10.63 -10.92 -21.06
CA ARG A 175 10.54 -11.79 -22.24
C ARG A 175 9.66 -11.02 -23.23
N GLY A 176 10.30 -10.37 -24.20
CA GLY A 176 9.65 -9.80 -25.38
C GLY A 176 9.13 -10.90 -26.30
#